data_AF-A0A2T5U2Y7-F1
#
_entry.id   AF-A0A2T5U2Y7-F1
#
_cell.length_a   1.000
_cell.length_b   1.000
_cell.length_c   1.000
_cell.angle_alpha   90.00
_cell.angle_beta   90.00
_cell.angle_gamma   90.00
#
_symmetry.space_group_name_H-M   'P 1'
#
loop_
_entity.id
_entity.type
_entity.pdbx_description
1 polymer ?
#
loop_
_entity_poly.entity_id
_entity_poly.type
_entity_poly.pdbx_seq_one_letter_code
_entity_poly.pdbx_strand_id
1 'polypeptide(L)'
;MPHTLPSDPHGFRRRGVLFVLSSPSGAGKSTIARRLLADEHELEMSVSVTTRSVRPGEVDGKDYHFTDLEGFRDMVAKDEFLEWAHVFNHRYGTPRAQVEELLAAGKDVLFDIDWQGAQQLFQIAGGDVVRVFIFPPSMEELHRRLTSRGTDSEEVIEARMSRAANEVSHWDGYDYVLVNDDVDSCIRGVKTILAAERLKRSRQTGLIGFIRRLTR
;
A
#
# COMPACT_ATOMS: atom_id res chain seq x y z
N MET A 1 -19.38 -13.16 2.86
CA MET A 1 -19.43 -13.15 4.34
C MET A 1 -18.37 -12.14 4.79
N PRO A 2 -18.71 -11.08 5.54
CA PRO A 2 -17.69 -10.23 6.11
C PRO A 2 -16.89 -11.08 7.09
N HIS A 3 -15.58 -11.16 6.89
CA HIS A 3 -14.68 -11.78 7.86
C HIS A 3 -14.52 -10.83 9.05
N THR A 4 -15.55 -10.71 9.88
CA THR A 4 -15.34 -10.27 11.25
C THR A 4 -14.51 -11.36 11.91
N LEU A 5 -13.27 -11.01 12.29
CA LEU A 5 -12.44 -11.89 13.10
C LEU A 5 -13.29 -12.31 14.31
N PRO A 6 -13.44 -13.61 14.60
CA PRO A 6 -14.14 -14.05 15.79
C PRO A 6 -13.48 -13.36 16.99
N SER A 7 -14.31 -12.80 17.88
CA SER A 7 -13.86 -12.16 19.13
C SER A 7 -12.80 -13.03 19.78
N ASP A 8 -11.55 -12.57 19.78
CA ASP A 8 -10.44 -13.39 20.24
C ASP A 8 -10.56 -13.57 21.76
N PRO A 9 -10.96 -14.76 22.24
CA PRO A 9 -11.23 -14.99 23.65
C PRO A 9 -9.94 -14.97 24.48
N HIS A 10 -8.78 -15.00 23.83
CA HIS A 10 -7.46 -14.99 24.47
C HIS A 10 -6.80 -13.60 24.47
N GLY A 11 -7.42 -12.63 23.80
CA GLY A 11 -6.93 -11.26 23.70
C GLY A 11 -5.55 -11.16 23.04
N PHE A 12 -5.23 -12.05 22.08
CA PHE A 12 -4.09 -11.83 21.21
C PHE A 12 -4.32 -10.52 20.47
N ARG A 13 -3.39 -9.60 20.68
CA ARG A 13 -3.29 -8.45 19.83
C ARG A 13 -2.37 -8.82 18.68
N ARG A 14 -2.53 -8.12 17.58
CA ARG A 14 -1.59 -8.19 16.47
C ARG A 14 -1.02 -6.81 16.23
N ARG A 15 0.23 -6.73 15.79
CA ARG A 15 0.74 -5.55 15.12
C ARG A 15 0.17 -5.54 13.70
N GLY A 16 -0.25 -4.37 13.24
CA GLY A 16 -0.74 -4.15 11.88
C GLY A 16 0.28 -4.48 10.80
N VAL A 17 -0.16 -4.45 9.54
CA VAL A 17 0.67 -4.67 8.34
C VAL A 17 0.81 -3.37 7.56
N LEU A 18 2.03 -3.05 7.12
CA LEU A 18 2.25 -2.04 6.07
C LEU A 18 2.11 -2.73 4.72
N PHE A 19 0.93 -2.65 4.12
CA PHE A 19 0.55 -3.43 2.95
C PHE A 19 0.68 -2.60 1.67
N VAL A 20 1.67 -2.92 0.84
CA VAL A 20 1.96 -2.21 -0.40
C VAL A 20 1.31 -2.92 -1.58
N LEU A 21 0.51 -2.19 -2.33
CA LEU A 21 0.04 -2.59 -3.65
C LEU A 21 0.75 -1.77 -4.71
N SER A 22 1.41 -2.44 -5.64
CA SER A 22 2.03 -1.82 -6.81
C SER A 22 1.63 -2.54 -8.09
N SER A 23 1.58 -1.79 -9.18
CA SER A 23 1.20 -2.32 -10.49
C SER A 23 1.66 -1.35 -11.57
N PRO A 24 1.84 -1.81 -12.81
CA PRO A 24 1.99 -0.89 -13.91
C PRO A 24 0.70 -0.05 -14.08
N SER A 25 0.85 1.16 -14.60
CA SER A 25 -0.28 2.05 -14.88
C SER A 25 -1.31 1.37 -15.79
N GLY A 26 -2.58 1.29 -15.35
CA GLY A 26 -3.67 0.66 -16.10
C GLY A 26 -4.02 -0.78 -15.69
N ALA A 27 -3.23 -1.41 -14.81
CA ALA A 27 -3.45 -2.80 -14.39
C ALA A 27 -4.61 -3.01 -13.39
N GLY A 28 -5.33 -1.95 -12.99
CA GLY A 28 -6.54 -2.06 -12.15
C GLY A 28 -6.33 -1.88 -10.64
N LYS A 29 -5.13 -1.50 -10.21
CA LYS A 29 -4.77 -1.28 -8.80
C LYS A 29 -5.74 -0.39 -8.02
N SER A 30 -6.15 0.77 -8.54
CA SER A 30 -7.09 1.65 -7.84
C SER A 30 -8.46 1.01 -7.60
N THR A 31 -8.92 0.13 -8.49
CA THR A 31 -10.17 -0.63 -8.29
C THR A 31 -10.01 -1.64 -7.17
N ILE A 32 -8.87 -2.35 -7.15
CA ILE A 32 -8.54 -3.34 -6.11
C ILE A 32 -8.42 -2.64 -4.74
N ALA A 33 -7.64 -1.56 -4.65
CA ALA A 33 -7.45 -0.77 -3.43
C ALA A 33 -8.78 -0.25 -2.87
N ARG A 34 -9.63 0.36 -3.71
CA ARG A 34 -10.94 0.86 -3.29
C ARG A 34 -11.82 -0.26 -2.75
N ARG A 35 -11.86 -1.41 -3.43
CA ARG A 35 -12.69 -2.54 -3.00
C ARG A 35 -12.14 -3.17 -1.73
N LEU A 36 -10.82 -3.23 -1.57
CA LEU A 36 -10.17 -3.72 -0.36
C LEU A 36 -10.51 -2.83 0.84
N LEU A 37 -10.37 -1.51 0.72
CA LEU A 37 -10.74 -0.54 1.76
C LEU A 37 -12.24 -0.57 2.11
N ALA A 38 -13.12 -0.86 1.15
CA ALA A 38 -14.55 -0.98 1.40
C ALA A 38 -14.91 -2.28 2.15
N ASP A 39 -14.16 -3.36 1.91
CA ASP A 39 -14.49 -4.68 2.45
C ASP A 39 -13.70 -5.01 3.75
N GLU A 40 -12.54 -4.37 4.00
CA GLU A 40 -11.64 -4.62 5.12
C GLU A 40 -11.65 -3.46 6.14
N HIS A 41 -12.47 -3.57 7.19
CA HIS A 41 -12.65 -2.53 8.21
C HIS A 41 -11.41 -2.22 9.08
N GLU A 42 -10.44 -3.12 9.15
CA GLU A 42 -9.17 -2.90 9.86
C GLU A 42 -8.06 -2.36 8.95
N LEU A 43 -8.35 -2.05 7.68
CA LEU A 43 -7.40 -1.51 6.72
C LEU A 43 -7.69 -0.03 6.45
N GLU A 44 -6.68 0.82 6.64
CA GLU A 44 -6.78 2.25 6.35
C GLU A 44 -5.82 2.64 5.22
N MET A 45 -6.19 3.65 4.42
CA MET A 45 -5.32 4.18 3.38
C MET A 45 -4.25 5.06 4.02
N SER A 46 -2.99 4.91 3.59
CA SER A 46 -1.92 5.83 3.98
C SER A 46 -2.15 7.22 3.39
N VAL A 47 -2.11 8.26 4.22
CA VAL A 47 -2.17 9.67 3.78
C VAL A 47 -0.79 10.28 3.93
N SER A 48 -0.02 10.33 2.84
CA SER A 48 1.33 10.88 2.86
C SER A 48 1.34 12.41 2.92
N VAL A 49 2.39 12.98 3.47
CA VAL A 49 2.72 14.40 3.34
C VAL A 49 3.45 14.62 2.01
N THR A 50 3.13 15.69 1.28
CA THR A 50 3.81 16.00 0.01
C THR A 50 4.10 17.48 -0.18
N THR A 51 5.21 17.78 -0.87
CA THR A 51 5.56 19.15 -1.32
C THR A 51 4.97 19.51 -2.69
N ARG A 52 4.20 18.61 -3.30
CA ARG A 52 3.50 18.88 -4.56
C ARG A 52 2.31 19.79 -4.29
N SER A 53 2.04 20.73 -5.19
CA SER A 53 0.80 21.50 -5.17
C SER A 53 -0.43 20.58 -5.32
N VAL A 54 -1.50 20.90 -4.58
CA VAL A 54 -2.81 20.26 -4.70
C VAL A 54 -3.33 20.31 -6.14
N ARG A 55 -3.88 19.19 -6.65
CA ARG A 55 -4.56 19.14 -7.96
C ARG A 55 -6.06 19.40 -7.81
N PRO A 56 -6.75 19.82 -8.89
CA PRO A 56 -8.20 19.95 -8.86
C PRO A 56 -8.88 18.66 -8.38
N GLY A 57 -9.68 18.76 -7.32
CA GLY A 57 -10.42 17.63 -6.73
C GLY A 57 -9.73 16.90 -5.58
N GLU A 58 -8.45 17.18 -5.31
CA GLU A 58 -7.76 16.65 -4.11
C GLU A 58 -8.10 17.46 -2.86
N VAL A 59 -8.15 16.78 -1.72
CA VAL A 59 -8.52 17.32 -0.41
C VAL A 59 -7.39 17.08 0.58
N ASP A 60 -6.94 18.15 1.25
CA ASP A 60 -5.93 18.09 2.30
C ASP A 60 -6.37 17.23 3.49
N GLY A 61 -5.46 16.40 3.99
CA GLY A 61 -5.72 15.43 5.06
C GLY A 61 -6.53 14.20 4.64
N LYS A 62 -6.92 14.11 3.37
CA LYS A 62 -7.59 12.93 2.80
C LYS A 62 -6.77 12.27 1.71
N ASP A 63 -6.35 13.05 0.71
CA ASP A 63 -5.55 12.53 -0.40
C ASP A 63 -4.06 12.61 -0.06
N TYR A 64 -3.64 13.77 0.48
CA TYR A 64 -2.32 14.02 1.04
C TYR A 64 -2.42 15.07 2.15
N HIS A 65 -1.41 15.16 2.99
CA HIS A 65 -1.11 16.37 3.75
C HIS A 65 -0.20 17.26 2.90
N PHE A 66 -0.73 18.37 2.39
CA PHE A 66 0.03 19.27 1.52
C PHE A 66 0.85 20.25 2.35
N THR A 67 2.15 20.31 2.10
CA THR A 67 3.07 21.25 2.76
C THR A 67 4.01 21.88 1.73
N ASP A 68 4.76 22.91 2.11
CA ASP A 68 5.81 23.46 1.28
C ASP A 68 7.17 22.79 1.57
N LEU A 69 8.21 23.24 0.85
CA LEU A 69 9.53 22.65 0.99
C LEU A 69 10.15 22.91 2.38
N GLU A 70 9.81 24.03 3.02
CA GLU A 70 10.34 24.40 4.33
C GLU A 70 9.68 23.56 5.42
N GLY A 71 8.35 23.47 5.42
CA GLY A 71 7.58 22.62 6.32
C GLY A 71 7.98 21.16 6.21
N PHE A 72 8.19 20.63 5.00
CA PHE A 72 8.69 19.27 4.84
C PHE A 72 10.08 19.07 5.46
N ARG A 73 10.99 20.04 5.31
CA ARG A 73 12.34 19.96 5.89
C ARG A 73 12.31 20.00 7.41
N ASP A 74 11.41 20.78 7.98
CA ASP A 74 11.21 20.84 9.42
C ASP A 74 10.72 19.48 9.97
N MET A 75 9.76 18.84 9.29
CA MET A 75 9.28 17.51 9.66
C MET A 75 10.39 16.46 9.57
N VAL A 76 11.23 16.52 8.53
CA VAL A 76 12.44 15.66 8.42
C VAL A 76 13.39 15.91 9.57
N ALA A 77 13.67 17.18 9.92
CA ALA A 77 14.58 17.53 11.00
C ALA A 77 14.09 17.07 12.38
N LYS A 78 12.77 16.88 12.53
CA LYS A 78 12.11 16.39 13.75
C LYS A 78 11.88 14.87 13.75
N ASP A 79 12.35 14.13 12.74
CA ASP A 79 12.12 12.68 12.58
C ASP A 79 10.63 12.27 12.59
N GLU A 80 9.77 13.14 12.03
CA GLU A 80 8.31 12.94 12.01
C GLU A 80 7.83 11.95 10.94
N PHE A 81 8.73 11.52 10.05
CA PHE A 81 8.42 10.57 8.98
C PHE A 81 8.90 9.17 9.30
N LEU A 82 8.04 8.17 9.08
CA LEU A 82 8.46 6.77 9.08
C LEU A 82 9.48 6.55 7.97
N GLU A 83 9.13 7.06 6.78
CA GLU A 83 9.98 7.13 5.60
C GLU A 83 9.67 8.41 4.81
N TRP A 84 10.63 8.85 4.00
CA TRP A 84 10.37 9.87 2.99
C TRP A 84 11.31 9.73 1.80
N ALA A 85 10.84 10.20 0.66
CA ALA A 85 11.44 10.02 -0.65
C ALA A 85 11.38 11.29 -1.50
N HIS A 86 12.29 11.39 -2.49
CA HIS A 86 12.12 12.29 -3.64
C HIS A 86 11.47 11.51 -4.77
N VAL A 87 10.34 12.01 -5.27
CA VAL A 87 9.63 11.44 -6.41
C VAL A 87 9.43 12.56 -7.43
N PHE A 88 10.15 12.46 -8.54
CA PHE A 88 10.34 13.56 -9.50
C PHE A 88 10.87 14.82 -8.80
N ASN A 89 10.16 15.94 -8.90
CA ASN A 89 10.54 17.23 -8.32
C ASN A 89 9.89 17.50 -6.96
N HIS A 90 9.22 16.51 -6.37
CA HIS A 90 8.48 16.65 -5.12
C HIS A 90 8.96 15.65 -4.07
N ARG A 91 8.67 15.95 -2.80
CA ARG A 91 8.93 15.06 -1.68
C ARG A 91 7.64 14.44 -1.22
N TYR A 92 7.74 13.21 -0.74
CA TYR A 92 6.65 12.46 -0.16
C TYR A 92 7.15 11.82 1.12
N GLY A 93 6.37 11.88 2.19
CA GLY A 93 6.74 11.30 3.48
C GLY A 93 5.54 10.70 4.17
N THR A 94 5.73 9.56 4.82
CA THR A 94 4.68 8.87 5.57
C THR A 94 4.74 9.27 7.04
N PRO A 95 3.70 9.91 7.62
CA PRO A 95 3.72 10.35 9.01
C PRO A 95 3.95 9.20 10.01
N ARG A 96 5.04 9.27 10.78
CA ARG A 96 5.46 8.19 11.70
C ARG A 96 4.41 7.92 12.77
N ALA A 97 3.97 8.98 13.46
CA ALA A 97 3.10 8.87 14.62
C ALA A 97 1.76 8.20 14.26
N GLN A 98 1.14 8.63 13.16
CA GLN A 98 -0.11 8.07 12.67
C GLN A 98 0.03 6.59 12.34
N VAL A 99 1.08 6.22 11.58
CA VAL A 99 1.28 4.82 11.18
C VAL A 99 1.57 3.94 12.39
N GLU A 100 2.44 4.35 13.30
CA GLU A 100 2.75 3.55 14.50
C GLU A 100 1.53 3.37 15.41
N GLU A 101 0.68 4.39 15.55
CA GLU A 101 -0.58 4.28 16.29
C GLU A 101 -1.51 3.23 15.67
N LEU A 102 -1.70 3.27 14.34
CA LEU A 102 -2.50 2.29 13.61
C LEU A 102 -1.94 0.87 13.77
N LEU A 103 -0.64 0.70 13.53
CA LEU A 103 0.03 -0.60 13.65
C LEU A 103 -0.06 -1.16 15.08
N ALA A 104 0.12 -0.33 16.11
CA ALA A 104 0.01 -0.72 17.51
C ALA A 104 -1.43 -1.09 17.92
N ALA A 105 -2.43 -0.45 17.30
CA ALA A 105 -3.84 -0.79 17.44
C ALA A 105 -4.24 -2.06 16.66
N GLY A 106 -3.31 -2.66 15.91
CA GLY A 106 -3.57 -3.82 15.07
C GLY A 106 -4.28 -3.50 13.77
N LYS A 107 -4.35 -2.23 13.36
CA LYS A 107 -4.87 -1.81 12.07
C LYS A 107 -3.78 -1.87 11.00
N ASP A 108 -4.16 -2.26 9.80
CA ASP A 108 -3.28 -2.33 8.64
C ASP A 108 -3.32 -1.02 7.87
N VAL A 109 -2.22 -0.71 7.18
CA VAL A 109 -2.09 0.51 6.38
C VAL A 109 -1.81 0.12 4.93
N LEU A 110 -2.68 0.54 4.02
CA LEU A 110 -2.57 0.32 2.58
C LEU A 110 -1.74 1.45 1.94
N PHE A 111 -0.69 1.07 1.21
CA PHE A 111 0.11 1.98 0.40
C PHE A 111 -0.12 1.70 -1.09
N ASP A 112 -0.58 2.72 -1.81
CA ASP A 112 -0.89 2.65 -3.24
C ASP A 112 0.24 3.23 -4.11
N ILE A 113 1.48 2.75 -3.93
CA ILE A 113 2.71 3.34 -4.47
C ILE A 113 3.33 2.50 -5.60
N ASP A 114 4.27 3.08 -6.36
CA ASP A 114 5.03 2.35 -7.40
C ASP A 114 6.21 1.55 -6.81
N TRP A 115 7.00 0.91 -7.68
CA TRP A 115 8.11 0.06 -7.24
C TRP A 115 9.24 0.81 -6.53
N GLN A 116 9.47 2.09 -6.87
CA GLN A 116 10.49 2.88 -6.20
C GLN A 116 10.05 3.21 -4.78
N GLY A 117 8.78 3.60 -4.61
CA GLY A 117 8.21 3.81 -3.29
C GLY A 117 8.20 2.53 -2.46
N ALA A 118 7.80 1.40 -3.04
CA ALA A 118 7.78 0.11 -2.36
C ALA A 118 9.17 -0.32 -1.87
N GLN A 119 10.21 -0.12 -2.70
CA GLN A 119 11.58 -0.44 -2.34
C GLN A 119 12.09 0.44 -1.19
N GLN A 120 11.83 1.75 -1.24
CA GLN A 120 12.24 2.70 -0.20
C GLN A 120 11.56 2.41 1.13
N LEU A 121 10.23 2.19 1.11
CA LEU A 121 9.48 1.82 2.32
C LEU A 121 10.02 0.52 2.93
N PHE A 122 10.36 -0.47 2.09
CA PHE A 122 10.94 -1.72 2.58
C PHE A 122 12.34 -1.56 3.19
N GLN A 123 13.20 -0.73 2.61
CA GLN A 123 14.52 -0.46 3.17
C GLN A 123 14.46 0.19 4.56
N ILE A 124 13.39 0.94 4.83
CA ILE A 124 13.25 1.72 6.06
C ILE A 124 12.41 0.98 7.13
N ALA A 125 11.35 0.28 6.74
CA ALA A 125 10.37 -0.33 7.64
C ALA A 125 10.20 -1.86 7.44
N GLY A 126 11.13 -2.51 6.74
CA GLY A 126 10.95 -3.84 6.12
C GLY A 126 10.43 -4.98 6.99
N GLY A 127 10.58 -4.93 8.32
CA GLY A 127 10.01 -5.96 9.21
C GLY A 127 8.47 -6.01 9.20
N ASP A 128 7.82 -4.89 8.92
CA ASP A 128 6.36 -4.77 8.94
C ASP A 128 5.73 -4.70 7.54
N VAL A 129 6.55 -4.57 6.50
CA VAL A 129 6.12 -4.33 5.11
C VAL A 129 5.81 -5.63 4.37
N VAL A 130 4.70 -5.64 3.64
CA VAL A 130 4.31 -6.70 2.72
C VAL A 130 4.07 -6.07 1.36
N ARG A 131 4.75 -6.56 0.33
CA ARG A 131 4.70 -6.01 -1.03
C ARG A 131 4.02 -6.98 -1.96
N VAL A 132 2.94 -6.53 -2.59
CA VAL A 132 2.21 -7.29 -3.62
C VAL A 132 2.27 -6.54 -4.94
N PHE A 133 2.82 -7.21 -5.96
CA PHE A 133 2.82 -6.69 -7.33
C PHE A 133 1.65 -7.28 -8.12
N ILE A 134 0.92 -6.43 -8.84
CA ILE A 134 -0.22 -6.85 -9.66
C ILE A 134 0.10 -6.61 -11.13
N PHE A 135 0.16 -7.69 -11.91
CA PHE A 135 0.30 -7.65 -13.36
C PHE A 135 -1.05 -7.53 -14.08
N PRO A 136 -1.11 -6.91 -15.26
CA PRO A 136 -2.17 -7.18 -16.23
C PRO A 136 -1.99 -8.59 -16.85
N PRO A 137 -3.04 -9.18 -17.45
CA PRO A 137 -2.94 -10.45 -18.19
C PRO A 137 -1.91 -10.40 -19.33
N SER A 138 -1.80 -9.24 -19.98
CA SER A 138 -0.88 -9.00 -21.10
C SER A 138 -0.64 -7.51 -21.31
N MET A 139 0.42 -7.16 -22.06
CA MET A 139 0.67 -5.78 -22.48
C MET A 139 -0.41 -5.27 -23.44
N GLU A 140 -0.96 -6.14 -24.28
CA GLU A 140 -2.08 -5.81 -25.18
C GLU A 140 -3.34 -5.43 -24.39
N GLU A 141 -3.63 -6.17 -23.32
CA GLU A 141 -4.75 -5.82 -22.44
C GLU A 141 -4.51 -4.51 -21.72
N LEU A 142 -3.28 -4.27 -21.27
CA LEU A 142 -2.92 -3.00 -20.63
C LEU A 142 -3.16 -1.83 -21.58
N HIS A 143 -2.70 -1.94 -22.83
CA HIS A 143 -2.94 -0.96 -23.88
C HIS A 143 -4.44 -0.74 -24.08
N ARG A 144 -5.20 -1.82 -24.27
CA ARG A 144 -6.66 -1.78 -24.43
C ARG A 144 -7.34 -1.01 -23.28
N ARG A 145 -6.95 -1.28 -22.03
CA ARG A 145 -7.49 -0.61 -20.83
C ARG A 145 -7.12 0.87 -20.76
N LEU A 146 -5.95 1.26 -21.25
CA LEU A 146 -5.54 2.67 -21.31
C LEU A 146 -6.32 3.42 -22.39
N THR A 147 -6.43 2.85 -23.60
CA THR A 147 -7.20 3.42 -24.71
C THR A 147 -8.68 3.54 -24.37
N SER A 148 -9.28 2.51 -23.76
CA SER A 148 -10.73 2.47 -23.48
C SER A 148 -11.19 3.53 -22.48
N ARG A 149 -10.28 4.12 -21.69
CA ARG A 149 -10.62 5.21 -20.76
C ARG A 149 -10.95 6.51 -21.51
N GLY A 150 -10.47 6.68 -22.74
CA GLY A 150 -10.81 7.82 -23.60
C GLY A 150 -10.38 9.20 -23.08
N THR A 151 -9.56 9.24 -22.02
CA THR A 151 -9.11 10.48 -21.35
C THR A 151 -7.74 10.94 -21.81
N ASP A 152 -6.99 10.09 -22.49
CA ASP A 152 -5.59 10.30 -22.83
C ASP A 152 -5.41 10.27 -24.36
N SER A 153 -4.51 11.10 -24.89
CA SER A 153 -4.12 11.06 -26.30
C SER A 153 -3.25 9.84 -26.61
N GLU A 154 -3.13 9.47 -27.88
CA GLU A 154 -2.27 8.37 -28.33
C GLU A 154 -0.82 8.51 -27.84
N GLU A 155 -0.26 9.73 -27.91
CA GLU A 155 1.09 10.04 -27.40
C GLU A 155 1.22 9.78 -25.90
N VAL A 156 0.18 10.09 -25.11
CA VAL A 156 0.16 9.83 -23.66
C VAL A 156 0.01 8.34 -23.38
N ILE A 157 -0.77 7.61 -24.18
CA ILE A 157 -0.92 6.16 -24.06
C ILE A 157 0.42 5.47 -24.32
N GLU A 158 1.13 5.84 -25.39
CA GLU A 158 2.44 5.26 -25.72
C GLU A 158 3.48 5.54 -24.63
N ALA A 159 3.53 6.77 -24.12
CA ALA A 159 4.40 7.12 -22.99
C ALA A 159 4.09 6.29 -21.74
N ARG A 160 2.81 6.02 -21.46
CA ARG A 160 2.39 5.15 -20.34
C ARG A 160 2.73 3.68 -20.57
N MET A 161 2.61 3.19 -21.79
CA MET A 161 2.99 1.83 -22.17
C MET A 161 4.49 1.59 -22.03
N SER A 162 5.31 2.54 -22.46
CA SER A 162 6.77 2.50 -22.27
C SER A 162 7.14 2.50 -20.78
N ARG A 163 6.49 3.35 -19.97
CA ARG A 163 6.66 3.34 -18.51
C ARG A 163 6.24 2.02 -17.87
N ALA A 164 5.11 1.46 -18.29
CA ALA A 164 4.61 0.18 -17.78
C ALA A 164 5.58 -0.97 -18.04
N ALA A 165 6.23 -1.02 -19.21
CA ALA A 165 7.25 -2.02 -19.50
C ALA A 165 8.44 -1.95 -18.52
N ASN A 166 8.87 -0.74 -18.16
CA ASN A 166 9.91 -0.55 -17.15
C ASN A 166 9.42 -0.98 -15.75
N GLU A 167 8.20 -0.59 -15.36
CA GLU A 167 7.62 -0.97 -14.05
C GLU A 167 7.47 -2.49 -13.90
N VAL A 168 7.09 -3.19 -14.97
CA VAL A 168 6.95 -4.66 -15.02
C VAL A 168 8.25 -5.36 -14.67
N SER A 169 9.42 -4.80 -15.00
CA SER A 169 10.72 -5.45 -14.75
C SER A 169 11.17 -5.50 -13.28
N HIS A 170 10.50 -4.76 -12.38
CA HIS A 170 10.88 -4.62 -10.96
C HIS A 170 10.05 -5.48 -10.00
N TRP A 171 9.40 -6.53 -10.52
CA TRP A 171 8.52 -7.42 -9.76
C TRP A 171 9.28 -8.33 -8.79
N ASP A 172 10.55 -8.61 -9.09
CA ASP A 172 11.43 -9.51 -8.33
C ASP A 172 11.70 -9.01 -6.90
N GLY A 173 11.51 -7.71 -6.66
CA GLY A 173 11.55 -7.10 -5.34
C GLY A 173 10.30 -7.34 -4.48
N TYR A 174 9.29 -8.09 -4.92
CA TYR A 174 8.02 -8.22 -4.20
C TYR A 174 7.85 -9.59 -3.53
N ASP A 175 7.10 -9.60 -2.44
CA ASP A 175 6.86 -10.82 -1.65
C ASP A 175 5.79 -11.70 -2.31
N TYR A 176 4.85 -11.07 -3.04
CA TYR A 176 3.78 -11.75 -3.78
C TYR A 176 3.55 -11.11 -5.14
N VAL A 177 3.16 -11.93 -6.11
CA VAL A 177 2.78 -11.51 -7.46
C VAL A 177 1.42 -12.09 -7.81
N LEU A 178 0.52 -11.24 -8.33
CA LEU A 178 -0.79 -11.62 -8.82
C LEU A 178 -0.99 -11.13 -10.25
N VAL A 179 -1.78 -11.85 -11.05
CA VAL A 179 -2.20 -11.41 -12.38
C VAL A 179 -3.69 -11.04 -12.32
N ASN A 180 -4.04 -9.86 -12.83
CA ASN A 180 -5.40 -9.32 -12.82
C ASN A 180 -6.16 -9.62 -14.12
N ASP A 181 -6.35 -10.91 -14.36
CA ASP A 181 -7.19 -11.44 -15.45
C ASP A 181 -8.68 -11.16 -15.16
N ASP A 182 -9.09 -11.52 -13.94
CA ASP A 182 -10.41 -11.29 -13.37
C ASP A 182 -10.27 -10.51 -12.04
N VAL A 183 -10.96 -9.38 -11.96
CA VAL A 183 -10.80 -8.44 -10.84
C VAL A 183 -11.25 -9.05 -9.52
N ASP A 184 -12.33 -9.84 -9.51
CA ASP A 184 -12.85 -10.45 -8.30
C ASP A 184 -11.90 -11.53 -7.78
N SER A 185 -11.33 -12.32 -8.68
CA SER A 185 -10.30 -13.32 -8.37
C SER A 185 -9.03 -12.68 -7.83
N CYS A 186 -8.56 -11.60 -8.46
CA CYS A 186 -7.40 -10.85 -8.00
C CYS A 186 -7.63 -10.28 -6.58
N ILE A 187 -8.80 -9.67 -6.33
CA ILE A 187 -9.17 -9.16 -5.00
C ILE A 187 -9.19 -10.28 -3.95
N ARG A 188 -9.74 -11.46 -4.28
CA ARG A 188 -9.69 -12.62 -3.36
C ARG A 188 -8.25 -13.03 -3.05
N GLY A 189 -7.36 -13.00 -4.04
CA GLY A 189 -5.92 -13.24 -3.85
C GLY A 189 -5.30 -12.24 -2.87
N VAL A 190 -5.52 -10.94 -3.11
CA VAL A 190 -5.01 -9.86 -2.24
C VAL A 190 -5.51 -10.01 -0.80
N LYS A 191 -6.80 -10.29 -0.61
CA LYS A 191 -7.38 -10.53 0.73
C LYS A 191 -6.79 -11.75 1.42
N THR A 192 -6.53 -12.81 0.66
CA THR A 192 -5.91 -14.03 1.19
C THR A 192 -4.50 -13.74 1.69
N ILE A 193 -3.72 -12.97 0.93
CA ILE A 193 -2.37 -12.55 1.34
C ILE A 193 -2.46 -11.72 2.63
N LEU A 194 -3.32 -10.68 2.66
CA LEU A 194 -3.49 -9.83 3.84
C LEU A 194 -3.89 -10.66 5.07
N ALA A 195 -4.86 -11.57 4.93
CA ALA A 195 -5.29 -12.45 6.00
C ALA A 195 -4.17 -13.37 6.50
N ALA A 196 -3.37 -13.95 5.61
CA ALA A 196 -2.23 -14.79 5.98
C ALA A 196 -1.13 -13.97 6.71
N GLU A 197 -0.86 -12.75 6.25
CA GLU A 197 0.13 -11.86 6.86
C GLU A 197 -0.25 -11.45 8.28
N ARG A 198 -1.55 -11.23 8.55
CA ARG A 198 -2.08 -10.99 9.90
C ARG A 198 -1.82 -12.15 10.88
N LEU A 199 -1.69 -13.38 10.37
CA LEU A 199 -1.46 -14.57 11.18
C LEU A 199 0.02 -14.85 11.48
N LYS A 200 0.96 -14.10 10.90
CA LYS A 200 2.39 -14.31 11.14
C LYS A 200 2.71 -14.23 12.64
N ARG A 201 3.44 -15.23 13.14
CA ARG A 201 3.91 -15.31 14.54
C ARG A 201 4.58 -14.01 15.01
N SER A 202 5.40 -13.39 14.17
CA SER A 202 6.12 -12.15 14.47
C SER A 202 5.19 -10.98 14.80
N ARG A 203 3.94 -11.00 14.32
CA ARG A 203 2.95 -9.94 14.55
C ARG A 203 2.05 -10.19 15.75
N GLN A 204 2.00 -11.41 16.30
CA GLN A 204 1.09 -11.73 17.40
C GLN A 204 1.62 -11.20 18.75
N THR A 205 1.24 -9.95 19.06
CA THR A 205 1.58 -9.26 20.29
C THR A 205 0.77 -9.87 21.45
N GLY A 206 1.47 -10.59 22.33
CA GLY A 206 0.87 -11.29 23.48
C GLY A 206 1.00 -12.82 23.45
N LEU A 207 1.47 -13.41 22.34
CA LEU A 207 1.67 -14.85 22.22
C LEU A 207 2.59 -15.42 23.31
N ILE A 208 3.69 -14.72 23.62
CA ILE A 208 4.60 -15.12 24.70
C ILE A 208 3.87 -15.15 26.05
N GLY A 209 3.03 -14.15 26.33
CA GLY A 209 2.25 -14.08 27.56
C GLY A 209 1.25 -15.23 27.68
N PHE A 210 0.63 -15.60 26.57
CA PHE A 210 -0.27 -16.76 26.51
C PHE A 210 0.46 -18.09 26.75
N ILE A 211 1.60 -18.33 26.07
CA ILE A 211 2.39 -19.56 26.24
C ILE A 211 2.84 -19.73 27.71
N ARG A 212 3.24 -18.64 28.37
CA ARG A 212 3.59 -18.65 29.80
C ARG A 212 2.43 -19.02 30.72
N ARG A 213 1.18 -18.78 30.32
CA ARG A 213 -0.02 -19.19 31.08
C ARG A 213 -0.39 -20.65 30.82
N LEU A 214 -0.16 -21.16 29.60
CA LEU A 214 -0.41 -22.56 29.25
C LEU A 214 0.51 -23.56 29.96
N THR A 215 1.71 -23.12 30.33
CA THR A 215 2.77 -23.96 30.91
C THR A 215 2.83 -23.88 32.43
N ARG A 216 1.83 -23.25 33.06
CA ARG A 216 1.61 -23.24 34.51
C ARG A 216 0.47 -24.18 34.87
#